data_AF-A0A2V6V9Y7-F1
#
_entry.id   AF-A0A2V6V9Y7-F1
#
_cell.length_a   1.000
_cell.length_b   1.000
_cell.length_c   1.000
_cell.angle_alpha   90.00
_cell.angle_beta   90.00
_cell.angle_gamma   90.00
#
_symmetry.space_group_name_H-M   'P 1'
#
loop_
_entity.id
_entity.type
_entity.pdbx_description
1 polymer ?
#
loop_
_entity_poly.entity_id
_entity_poly.type
_entity_poly.pdbx_seq_one_letter_code
_entity_poly.pdbx_strand_id
1 'polypeptide(L)'
;MMAQNGRFREAIAAMEQAIKRDSESAFLWREMAQWLARTDQTEPALAAARKAVQLAPEDAGTHLTLAELLRAQKRYGEAEAELERVITLNPSAEEPYLTLARYYVEQKSYERARTVLLRLAERQPKLAQAQFLLGRLAVETDN
;
A
#
# COMPACT_ATOMS: atom_id res chain seq x y z
N MET A 1 -3.58 1.05 -25.18
CA MET A 1 -2.80 0.38 -24.11
C MET A 1 -1.37 0.02 -24.54
N MET A 2 -1.12 -0.49 -25.77
CA MET A 2 0.24 -0.84 -26.22
C MET A 2 1.27 0.32 -26.18
N ALA A 3 0.85 1.55 -26.53
CA ALA A 3 1.74 2.71 -26.50
C ALA A 3 2.19 3.12 -25.08
N GLN A 4 1.35 2.91 -24.05
CA GLN A 4 1.75 3.16 -22.66
C GLN A 4 2.73 2.09 -22.18
N ASN A 5 2.49 0.81 -22.49
CA ASN A 5 3.39 -0.28 -22.11
C ASN A 5 4.78 -0.14 -22.77
N GLY A 6 4.85 0.33 -24.02
CA GLY A 6 6.12 0.67 -24.68
C GLY A 6 6.90 1.76 -23.92
N ARG A 7 6.20 2.86 -23.56
CA ARG A 7 6.79 3.96 -22.80
C ARG A 7 7.26 3.54 -21.40
N PHE A 8 6.53 2.65 -20.72
CA PHE A 8 6.96 2.14 -19.42
C PHE A 8 8.21 1.27 -19.53
N ARG A 9 8.36 0.44 -20.58
CA ARG A 9 9.60 -0.34 -20.80
C ARG A 9 10.81 0.56 -21.04
N GLU A 10 10.66 1.59 -21.87
CA GLU A 10 11.73 2.59 -22.08
C GLU A 10 12.06 3.35 -20.78
N ALA A 11 11.04 3.73 -20.01
CA ALA A 11 11.21 4.39 -18.73
C ALA A 11 11.92 3.49 -17.71
N ILE A 12 11.61 2.19 -17.67
CA ILE A 12 12.31 1.21 -16.81
C ILE A 12 13.79 1.13 -17.19
N ALA A 13 14.12 1.05 -18.49
CA ALA A 13 15.51 1.04 -18.93
C ALA A 13 16.27 2.33 -18.56
N ALA A 14 15.63 3.49 -18.66
CA ALA A 14 16.19 4.75 -18.19
C ALA A 14 16.36 4.79 -16.66
N MET A 15 15.39 4.24 -15.92
CA MET A 15 15.42 4.14 -14.47
C MET A 15 16.58 3.25 -13.99
N GLU A 16 16.85 2.13 -14.66
CA GLU A 16 18.01 1.29 -14.36
C GLU A 16 19.33 2.06 -14.48
N GLN A 17 19.45 2.95 -15.47
CA GLN A 17 20.63 3.81 -15.59
C GLN A 17 20.70 4.87 -14.49
N ALA A 18 19.56 5.42 -14.09
CA ALA A 18 19.49 6.36 -12.97
C ALA A 18 19.90 5.67 -11.65
N ILE A 19 19.38 4.47 -11.38
CA ILE A 19 19.72 3.66 -10.20
C ILE A 19 21.19 3.21 -10.22
N LYS A 20 21.78 2.95 -11.39
CA LYS A 20 23.24 2.69 -11.47
C LYS A 20 24.09 3.89 -11.04
N ARG A 21 23.58 5.12 -11.23
CA ARG A 21 24.28 6.35 -10.81
C ARG A 21 24.00 6.68 -9.35
N ASP A 22 22.80 6.37 -8.86
CA ASP A 22 22.37 6.55 -7.49
C ASP A 22 21.59 5.33 -7.00
N SER A 23 22.33 4.33 -6.49
CA SER A 23 21.76 3.07 -6.04
C SER A 23 21.08 3.14 -4.68
N GLU A 24 21.25 4.26 -3.97
CA GLU A 24 20.74 4.46 -2.60
C GLU A 24 19.48 5.34 -2.56
N SER A 25 19.05 5.86 -3.72
CA SER A 25 17.79 6.60 -3.82
C SER A 25 16.56 5.71 -3.64
N ALA A 26 15.98 5.72 -2.44
CA ALA A 26 14.71 5.05 -2.16
C ALA A 26 13.58 5.50 -3.12
N PHE A 27 13.58 6.78 -3.50
CA PHE A 27 12.62 7.34 -4.46
C PHE A 27 12.70 6.63 -5.82
N LEU A 28 13.91 6.46 -6.38
CA LEU A 28 14.08 5.79 -7.67
C LEU A 28 13.62 4.33 -7.62
N TRP A 29 13.96 3.62 -6.54
CA TRP A 29 13.51 2.24 -6.35
C TRP A 29 11.99 2.11 -6.20
N ARG A 30 11.33 3.07 -5.53
CA ARG A 30 9.88 3.10 -5.39
C ARG A 30 9.19 3.36 -6.73
N GLU A 31 9.65 4.34 -7.50
CA GLU A 31 9.11 4.62 -8.84
C GLU A 31 9.32 3.44 -9.79
N MET A 32 10.50 2.80 -9.74
CA MET A 32 10.79 1.58 -10.51
C MET A 32 9.78 0.47 -10.18
N ALA A 33 9.48 0.24 -8.89
CA ALA A 33 8.48 -0.74 -8.48
C ALA A 33 7.10 -0.47 -9.07
N GLN A 34 6.63 0.78 -9.03
CA GLN A 34 5.34 1.17 -9.58
C GLN A 34 5.27 0.98 -11.10
N TRP A 35 6.35 1.29 -11.83
CA TRP A 35 6.39 1.10 -13.29
C TRP A 35 6.47 -0.38 -13.67
N LEU A 36 7.27 -1.17 -12.94
CA LEU A 36 7.35 -2.62 -13.13
C LEU A 36 5.97 -3.26 -12.94
N ALA A 37 5.23 -2.85 -11.90
CA ALA A 37 3.88 -3.34 -11.65
C ALA A 37 2.90 -3.03 -12.79
N ARG A 38 3.01 -1.85 -13.43
CA ARG A 38 2.20 -1.49 -14.61
C ARG A 38 2.56 -2.25 -15.88
N THR A 39 3.68 -2.96 -15.88
CA THR A 39 4.14 -3.80 -17.01
C THR A 39 3.98 -5.29 -16.72
N ASP A 40 3.18 -5.66 -15.72
CA ASP A 40 2.95 -7.03 -15.24
C ASP A 40 4.21 -7.76 -14.73
N GLN A 41 5.30 -7.02 -14.49
CA GLN A 41 6.56 -7.55 -13.95
C GLN A 41 6.52 -7.60 -12.43
N THR A 42 5.69 -8.48 -11.89
CA THR A 42 5.33 -8.39 -10.46
C THR A 42 6.46 -8.75 -9.49
N GLU A 43 7.22 -9.82 -9.76
CA GLU A 43 8.36 -10.19 -8.90
C GLU A 43 9.46 -9.11 -8.89
N PRO A 44 9.89 -8.56 -10.05
CA PRO A 44 10.77 -7.39 -10.07
C PRO A 44 10.21 -6.18 -9.31
N ALA A 45 8.90 -5.92 -9.43
CA ALA A 45 8.26 -4.81 -8.72
C ALA A 45 8.36 -4.98 -7.20
N LEU A 46 8.09 -6.19 -6.68
CA LEU A 46 8.23 -6.49 -5.27
C LEU A 46 9.68 -6.35 -4.78
N ALA A 47 10.66 -6.81 -5.56
CA ALA A 47 12.07 -6.67 -5.21
C ALA A 47 12.49 -5.18 -5.12
N ALA A 48 12.08 -4.37 -6.11
CA ALA A 48 12.34 -2.93 -6.11
C ALA A 48 11.66 -2.21 -4.93
N ALA A 49 10.41 -2.55 -4.62
CA ALA A 49 9.69 -1.96 -3.48
C ALA A 49 10.33 -2.33 -2.13
N ARG A 50 10.76 -3.58 -1.96
CA ARG A 50 11.51 -4.00 -0.76
C ARG A 50 12.82 -3.25 -0.62
N LYS A 51 13.54 -3.01 -1.73
CA LYS A 51 14.76 -2.21 -1.72
C LYS A 51 14.47 -0.75 -1.33
N ALA A 52 13.38 -0.17 -1.81
CA ALA A 52 12.94 1.17 -1.41
C ALA A 52 12.67 1.27 0.09
N VAL A 53 11.95 0.29 0.66
CA VAL A 53 11.70 0.22 2.12
C VAL A 53 12.99 0.06 2.92
N GLN A 54 13.93 -0.76 2.45
CA GLN A 54 15.24 -0.91 3.10
C GLN A 54 16.04 0.40 3.14
N LEU A 55 15.95 1.21 2.09
CA LEU A 55 16.69 2.47 1.97
C LEU A 55 16.00 3.61 2.73
N ALA A 56 14.68 3.61 2.83
CA ALA A 56 13.91 4.62 3.56
C ALA A 56 12.77 3.96 4.39
N PRO A 57 13.10 3.35 5.54
CA PRO A 57 12.13 2.65 6.42
C PRO A 57 11.25 3.60 7.26
N GLU A 58 11.47 4.91 7.13
CA GLU A 58 10.65 5.96 7.74
C GLU A 58 9.81 6.73 6.70
N ASP A 59 9.94 6.39 5.42
CA ASP A 59 9.09 6.94 4.37
C ASP A 59 7.82 6.10 4.23
N ALA A 60 6.68 6.66 4.64
CA ALA A 60 5.36 6.06 4.47
C ALA A 60 5.07 5.64 3.02
N GLY A 61 5.59 6.37 2.03
CA GLY A 61 5.38 6.09 0.61
C GLY A 61 6.02 4.79 0.13
N THR A 62 7.16 4.39 0.70
CA THR A 62 7.82 3.12 0.34
C THR A 62 7.02 1.93 0.88
N HIS A 63 6.57 2.02 2.13
CA HIS A 63 5.71 1.01 2.76
C HIS A 63 4.36 0.87 2.06
N LEU A 64 3.71 1.98 1.68
CA LEU A 64 2.46 1.96 0.90
C LEU A 64 2.63 1.22 -0.43
N THR A 65 3.68 1.56 -1.19
CA THR A 65 3.94 0.92 -2.48
C THR A 65 4.16 -0.59 -2.31
N LEU A 66 4.92 -1.02 -1.29
CA LEU A 66 5.12 -2.43 -1.02
C LEU A 66 3.81 -3.14 -0.60
N ALA A 67 3.00 -2.50 0.25
CA ALA A 67 1.71 -3.04 0.68
C ALA A 67 0.75 -3.29 -0.49
N GLU A 68 0.65 -2.34 -1.43
CA GLU A 68 -0.21 -2.46 -2.61
C GLU A 68 0.20 -3.65 -3.49
N LEU A 69 1.50 -3.81 -3.73
CA LEU A 69 2.05 -4.90 -4.54
C LEU A 69 1.86 -6.26 -3.86
N LEU A 70 2.09 -6.34 -2.55
CA LEU A 70 1.84 -7.54 -1.76
C LEU A 70 0.35 -7.93 -1.80
N ARG A 71 -0.54 -6.95 -1.72
CA ARG A 71 -1.98 -7.20 -1.82
C ARG A 71 -2.38 -7.70 -3.20
N ALA A 72 -1.86 -7.12 -4.27
CA ALA A 72 -2.10 -7.60 -5.63
C ALA A 72 -1.68 -9.08 -5.79
N GLN A 73 -0.65 -9.49 -5.05
CA GLN A 73 -0.19 -10.88 -4.98
C GLN A 73 -0.89 -11.74 -3.91
N LYS A 74 -1.98 -11.25 -3.31
CA LYS A 74 -2.74 -11.92 -2.24
C LYS A 74 -1.90 -12.29 -1.01
N ARG A 75 -0.75 -11.63 -0.81
CA ARG A 75 0.13 -11.77 0.36
C ARG A 75 -0.38 -10.86 1.48
N TYR A 76 -1.61 -11.08 1.91
CA TYR A 76 -2.35 -10.15 2.76
C TYR A 76 -1.69 -9.90 4.13
N GLY A 77 -1.09 -10.92 4.74
CA GLY A 77 -0.41 -10.76 6.03
C GLY A 77 0.83 -9.85 5.97
N GLU A 78 1.59 -9.93 4.87
CA GLU A 78 2.72 -9.01 4.67
C GLU A 78 2.22 -7.61 4.32
N ALA A 79 1.21 -7.50 3.46
CA ALA A 79 0.61 -6.20 3.13
C ALA A 79 0.05 -5.48 4.37
N GLU A 80 -0.53 -6.24 5.31
CA GLU A 80 -1.01 -5.73 6.58
C GLU A 80 0.13 -5.13 7.42
N ALA A 81 1.24 -5.85 7.56
CA ALA A 81 2.40 -5.38 8.32
C ALA A 81 2.96 -4.05 7.76
N GLU A 82 3.01 -3.94 6.43
CA GLU A 82 3.44 -2.70 5.77
C GLU A 82 2.44 -1.55 6.00
N LEU A 83 1.13 -1.79 5.93
CA LEU A 83 0.11 -0.77 6.20
C LEU A 83 0.11 -0.32 7.67
N GLU A 84 0.33 -1.23 8.62
CA GLU A 84 0.50 -0.86 10.03
C GLU A 84 1.75 0.01 10.25
N ARG A 85 2.81 -0.22 9.46
CA ARG A 85 3.98 0.65 9.48
C ARG A 85 3.66 2.05 8.95
N VAL A 86 2.87 2.15 7.87
CA VAL A 86 2.38 3.45 7.37
C VAL A 86 1.54 4.17 8.42
N ILE A 87 0.63 3.47 9.10
CA ILE A 87 -0.18 4.01 10.20
C ILE A 87 0.70 4.52 11.33
N THR A 88 1.76 3.80 11.66
CA THR A 88 2.71 4.21 12.71
C THR A 88 3.46 5.49 12.33
N LEU A 89 3.88 5.60 11.06
CA LEU A 89 4.61 6.76 10.54
C LEU A 89 3.70 7.98 10.36
N ASN A 90 2.45 7.78 9.94
CA ASN A 90 1.45 8.83 9.79
C ASN A 90 0.08 8.38 10.34
N PRO A 91 -0.17 8.54 11.65
CA PRO A 91 -1.43 8.14 12.28
C PRO A 91 -2.65 8.96 11.83
N SER A 92 -2.44 10.08 11.13
CA SER A 92 -3.50 10.94 10.62
C SER A 92 -3.90 10.61 9.18
N ALA A 93 -3.11 9.81 8.47
CA ALA A 93 -3.47 9.37 7.13
C ALA A 93 -4.64 8.40 7.20
N GLU A 94 -5.75 8.71 6.53
CA GLU A 94 -6.97 7.88 6.55
C GLU A 94 -6.81 6.63 5.68
N GLU A 95 -6.17 6.77 4.52
CA GLU A 95 -6.08 5.76 3.48
C GLU A 95 -5.53 4.39 3.96
N PRO A 96 -4.46 4.31 4.78
CA PRO A 96 -3.97 3.04 5.29
C PRO A 96 -4.99 2.29 6.16
N TYR A 97 -5.71 3.01 7.03
CA TYR A 97 -6.76 2.42 7.86
C TYR A 97 -7.93 1.91 7.01
N LEU A 98 -8.37 2.72 6.04
CA LEU A 98 -9.46 2.35 5.14
C LEU A 98 -9.09 1.13 4.28
N THR A 99 -7.83 1.06 3.86
CA THR A 99 -7.29 -0.06 3.09
C THR A 99 -7.25 -1.34 3.93
N LEU A 100 -6.71 -1.29 5.15
CA LEU A 100 -6.74 -2.43 6.08
C LEU A 100 -8.16 -2.89 6.40
N ALA A 101 -9.07 -1.96 6.69
CA ALA A 101 -10.47 -2.29 6.97
C ALA A 101 -11.13 -3.01 5.78
N ARG A 102 -10.88 -2.53 4.55
CA ARG A 102 -11.35 -3.19 3.33
C ARG A 102 -10.78 -4.60 3.18
N TYR A 103 -9.48 -4.77 3.43
CA TYR A 103 -8.83 -6.08 3.33
C TYR A 103 -9.43 -7.08 4.33
N TYR A 104 -9.77 -6.63 5.53
CA TYR A 104 -10.43 -7.49 6.51
C TYR A 104 -11.88 -7.81 6.13
N VAL A 105 -12.62 -6.87 5.56
CA VAL A 105 -13.97 -7.13 5.02
C VAL A 105 -13.92 -8.16 3.89
N GLU A 106 -12.98 -8.04 2.94
CA GLU A 106 -12.79 -9.02 1.86
C GLU A 106 -12.47 -10.44 2.39
N GLN A 107 -11.80 -10.52 3.54
CA GLN A 107 -11.50 -11.77 4.25
C GLN A 107 -12.60 -12.21 5.22
N LYS A 108 -13.76 -11.54 5.25
CA LYS A 108 -14.86 -11.75 6.21
C LYS A 108 -14.44 -11.63 7.68
N SER A 109 -13.30 -10.99 7.94
CA SER A 109 -12.75 -10.74 9.28
C SER A 109 -13.31 -9.45 9.85
N TYR A 110 -14.63 -9.40 10.03
CA TYR A 110 -15.36 -8.17 10.35
C TYR A 110 -14.92 -7.52 11.67
N GLU A 111 -14.59 -8.31 12.71
CA GLU A 111 -14.06 -7.77 13.98
C GLU A 111 -12.73 -7.02 13.81
N ARG A 112 -11.84 -7.52 12.94
CA ARG A 112 -10.57 -6.84 12.63
C ARG A 112 -10.82 -5.56 11.84
N ALA A 113 -11.75 -5.59 10.88
CA ALA A 113 -12.17 -4.40 10.14
C ALA A 113 -12.73 -3.33 11.09
N ARG A 114 -13.59 -3.74 12.03
CA ARG A 114 -14.18 -2.86 13.04
C ARG A 114 -13.11 -2.23 13.92
N THR A 115 -12.15 -3.03 14.40
CA THR A 115 -11.04 -2.56 15.24
C THR A 115 -10.22 -1.48 14.54
N VAL A 116 -9.89 -1.68 13.27
CA VAL A 116 -9.14 -0.66 12.50
C VAL A 116 -9.95 0.61 12.28
N LEU A 117 -11.24 0.49 11.96
CA LEU A 117 -12.10 1.66 11.79
C LEU A 117 -12.33 2.43 13.09
N LEU A 118 -12.39 1.73 14.23
CA LEU A 118 -12.43 2.37 15.56
C LEU A 118 -11.13 3.14 15.83
N ARG A 119 -9.96 2.57 15.54
CA ARG A 119 -8.68 3.29 15.65
C ARG A 119 -8.67 4.55 14.77
N LEU A 120 -9.21 4.48 13.54
CA LEU A 120 -9.34 5.65 12.67
C LEU A 120 -10.28 6.70 13.28
N ALA A 121 -11.44 6.29 13.79
CA ALA A 121 -12.39 7.19 14.43
C ALA A 121 -11.85 7.81 15.73
N GLU A 122 -11.03 7.10 16.51
CA GLU A 122 -10.35 7.66 17.68
C GLU A 122 -9.36 8.76 17.29
N ARG A 123 -8.61 8.56 16.19
CA ARG A 123 -7.68 9.58 15.67
C ARG A 123 -8.41 10.74 15.01
N GLN A 124 -9.54 10.48 14.36
CA GLN A 124 -10.33 11.46 13.64
C GLN A 124 -11.82 11.33 13.98
N PRO A 125 -12.26 11.80 15.16
CA PRO A 125 -13.63 11.60 15.63
C PRO A 125 -14.70 12.24 14.75
N LYS A 126 -14.32 13.25 13.96
CA LYS A 126 -15.21 13.98 13.05
C LYS A 126 -15.23 13.40 11.64
N LEU A 127 -14.48 12.33 11.36
CA LEU A 127 -14.44 11.71 10.04
C LEU A 127 -15.74 10.92 9.81
N ALA A 128 -16.67 11.52 9.07
CA ALA A 128 -17.96 10.93 8.75
C ALA A 128 -17.82 9.57 8.04
N GLN A 129 -16.78 9.39 7.22
CA GLN A 129 -16.53 8.14 6.51
C GLN A 129 -16.26 6.96 7.46
N ALA A 130 -15.47 7.16 8.52
CA ALA A 130 -15.20 6.11 9.50
C ALA A 130 -16.47 5.67 10.22
N GLN A 131 -17.32 6.62 10.63
CA GLN A 131 -18.60 6.34 11.27
C GLN A 131 -19.58 5.61 10.35
N PHE A 132 -19.68 6.05 9.09
CA PHE A 132 -20.50 5.38 8.08
C PHE A 132 -20.09 3.92 7.86
N LEU A 133 -18.78 3.67 7.75
CA LEU A 133 -18.25 2.32 7.54
C LEU A 133 -18.48 1.41 8.76
N LEU A 134 -18.36 1.94 9.98
CA LEU A 134 -18.68 1.22 11.22
C LEU A 134 -20.17 0.84 11.29
N GLY A 135 -21.07 1.77 10.95
CA GLY A 135 -22.50 1.51 10.91
C GLY A 135 -22.88 0.45 9.86
N ARG A 136 -22.30 0.54 8.66
CA ARG A 136 -22.50 -0.46 7.60
C ARG A 136 -22.02 -1.85 8.04
N LEU A 137 -20.88 -1.92 8.71
CA LEU A 137 -20.30 -3.18 9.19
C LEU A 137 -21.16 -3.83 10.28
N ALA A 138 -21.78 -3.04 11.16
CA ALA A 138 -22.70 -3.56 12.17
C ALA A 138 -23.92 -4.25 11.53
N VAL A 139 -24.53 -3.62 10.51
CA VAL A 139 -25.66 -4.22 9.78
C VAL A 139 -25.29 -5.54 9.08
N GLU A 140 -24.08 -5.64 8.53
CA GLU A 140 -23.60 -6.85 7.85
C GLU A 140 -23.31 -8.01 8.82
N THR A 141 -23.04 -7.71 10.11
CA THR A 141 -22.66 -8.71 11.12
C THR A 141 -23.81 -9.13 12.05
N ASP A 142 -24.90 -8.36 12.10
CA ASP A 142 -26.12 -8.66 12.87
C ASP A 142 -27.13 -9.57 12.12
N ASN A 143 -26.83 -10.00 10.88
CA ASN A 143 -27.61 -10.96 10.08
C ASN A 143 -26.97 -12.36 10.05
#